data_AF-A0A1R3IIC6-F1
#
_entry.id   AF-A0A1R3IIC6-F1
#
_cell.length_a   1.000
_cell.length_b   1.000
_cell.length_c   1.000
_cell.angle_alpha   90.00
_cell.angle_beta   90.00
_cell.angle_gamma   90.00
#
_symmetry.space_group_name_H-M   'P 1'
#
loop_
_entity.id
_entity.type
_entity.pdbx_description
1 polymer ?
#
loop_
_entity_poly.entity_id
_entity_poly.type
_entity_poly.pdbx_seq_one_letter_code
_entity_poly.pdbx_strand_id
1 'polypeptide(L)'
;MATSKVFASLFLVVALFGFVASDPDLLQDLCVADKTAGIKVNGFPCKEEANVTEADFFFSGLANPAVPAAVIAGFNSQLPGTQSIAATLFAATPAVPDNVLTKAFQIGTKEVNKIKTKLAPKKS
;
A
#
# COMPACT_ATOMS: atom_id res chain seq x y z
N MET A 1 19.57 -22.84 -33.46
CA MET A 1 20.01 -22.30 -32.14
C MET A 1 19.30 -21.01 -31.73
N ALA A 2 18.90 -20.12 -32.66
CA ALA A 2 18.18 -18.88 -32.35
C ALA A 2 16.74 -19.08 -31.83
N THR A 3 16.01 -20.05 -32.38
CA THR A 3 14.60 -20.34 -32.01
C THR A 3 14.42 -20.83 -30.57
N SER A 4 15.33 -21.68 -30.08
CA SER A 4 15.31 -22.16 -28.68
C SER A 4 15.57 -21.04 -27.66
N LYS A 5 16.44 -20.07 -28.01
CA LYS A 5 16.71 -18.90 -27.15
C LYS A 5 15.51 -17.95 -27.09
N VAL A 6 14.76 -17.80 -28.19
CA VAL A 6 13.53 -16.99 -28.23
C VAL A 6 12.43 -17.61 -27.36
N PHE A 7 12.23 -18.93 -27.43
CA PHE A 7 11.27 -19.62 -26.56
C PHE A 7 11.64 -19.55 -25.07
N ALA A 8 12.93 -19.75 -24.74
CA ALA A 8 13.41 -19.60 -23.36
C ALA A 8 13.25 -18.17 -22.83
N SER A 9 13.51 -17.16 -23.67
CA SER A 9 13.28 -15.75 -23.32
C SER A 9 11.80 -15.43 -23.13
N LEU A 10 10.90 -16.00 -23.95
CA LEU A 10 9.47 -15.79 -23.82
C LEU A 10 8.91 -16.44 -22.55
N PHE A 11 9.35 -17.66 -22.22
CA PHE A 11 9.00 -18.33 -20.98
C PHE A 11 9.49 -17.58 -19.73
N LEU A 12 10.72 -17.04 -19.77
CA LEU A 12 11.26 -16.22 -18.69
C LEU A 12 10.45 -14.93 -18.49
N VAL A 13 10.00 -14.30 -19.58
CA VAL A 13 9.14 -13.12 -19.52
C VAL A 13 7.78 -13.47 -18.89
N VAL A 14 7.09 -14.52 -19.36
CA VAL A 14 5.78 -14.91 -18.80
C VAL A 14 5.85 -15.27 -17.31
N ALA A 15 6.92 -15.95 -16.87
CA ALA A 15 7.12 -16.29 -15.46
C ALA A 15 7.34 -15.07 -14.55
N LEU A 16 7.80 -13.95 -15.09
CA LEU A 16 8.05 -12.70 -14.34
C LEU A 16 6.79 -11.83 -14.16
N PHE A 17 5.72 -12.06 -14.94
CA PHE A 17 4.52 -11.21 -14.96
C PHE A 17 3.25 -11.87 -14.36
N GLY A 18 3.36 -13.06 -13.74
CA GLY A 18 2.22 -13.91 -13.39
C GLY A 18 1.63 -13.80 -11.98
N PHE A 19 2.06 -12.89 -11.12
CA PHE A 19 1.56 -12.84 -9.73
C PHE A 19 0.49 -11.75 -9.57
N VAL A 20 -0.78 -12.14 -9.54
CA VAL A 20 -1.85 -11.32 -8.96
C VAL A 20 -1.95 -11.64 -7.48
N ALA A 21 -1.82 -10.62 -6.64
CA ALA A 21 -2.11 -10.73 -5.21
C ALA A 21 -3.50 -10.16 -4.98
N SER A 22 -4.39 -10.98 -4.43
CA SER A 22 -5.72 -10.59 -3.96
C SER A 22 -5.90 -11.07 -2.54
N ASP A 23 -6.92 -10.54 -1.87
CA ASP A 23 -7.30 -11.04 -0.55
C ASP A 23 -7.78 -12.51 -0.64
N PRO A 24 -7.62 -13.28 0.44
CA PRO A 24 -8.20 -14.63 0.51
C PRO A 24 -9.73 -14.56 0.41
N ASP A 25 -10.33 -15.56 -0.21
CA ASP A 25 -11.79 -15.67 -0.28
C ASP A 25 -12.40 -15.77 1.13
N LEU A 26 -13.58 -15.15 1.28
CA LEU A 26 -14.33 -15.16 2.53
C LEU A 26 -14.93 -16.57 2.75
N LEU A 27 -14.65 -17.16 3.91
CA LEU A 27 -15.19 -18.45 4.35
C LEU A 27 -16.63 -18.34 4.90
N GLN A 28 -17.09 -17.13 5.17
CA GLN A 28 -18.37 -16.80 5.80
C GLN A 28 -18.99 -15.62 5.06
N ASP A 29 -20.30 -15.45 5.15
CA ASP A 29 -21.01 -14.33 4.51
C ASP A 29 -20.57 -12.97 5.07
N LEU A 30 -20.17 -12.94 6.35
CA LEU A 30 -19.78 -11.72 7.04
C LEU A 30 -18.63 -11.90 8.03
N CYS A 31 -17.73 -10.93 8.08
CA CYS A 31 -16.77 -10.73 9.17
C CYS A 31 -16.52 -9.23 9.36
N VAL A 32 -17.32 -8.56 10.21
CA VAL A 32 -17.07 -7.16 10.57
C VAL A 32 -15.82 -7.11 11.45
N ALA A 33 -14.81 -6.33 11.07
CA ALA A 33 -13.56 -6.24 11.81
C ALA A 33 -13.74 -5.72 13.24
N ASP A 34 -13.22 -6.46 14.21
CA ASP A 34 -13.02 -6.01 15.59
C ASP A 34 -11.63 -5.37 15.74
N LYS A 35 -11.63 -4.03 15.84
CA LYS A 35 -10.40 -3.23 16.02
C LYS A 35 -9.92 -3.18 17.47
N THR A 36 -10.69 -3.75 18.41
CA THR A 36 -10.41 -3.76 19.85
C THR A 36 -9.89 -5.10 20.36
N ALA A 37 -9.96 -6.14 19.53
CA ALA A 37 -9.44 -7.46 19.86
C ALA A 37 -7.93 -7.40 20.16
N GLY A 38 -7.53 -8.07 21.25
CA GLY A 38 -6.13 -8.14 21.71
C GLY A 38 -5.26 -9.16 20.96
N ILE A 39 -5.84 -9.91 20.02
CA ILE A 39 -5.15 -10.94 19.24
C ILE A 39 -4.73 -10.40 17.87
N LYS A 40 -3.59 -10.87 17.36
CA LYS A 40 -3.07 -10.51 16.03
C LYS A 40 -3.25 -11.66 15.07
N VAL A 41 -3.92 -11.40 13.96
CA VAL A 41 -4.11 -12.31 12.82
C VAL A 41 -3.76 -11.58 11.52
N ASN A 42 -3.69 -12.29 10.40
CA ASN A 42 -3.60 -11.63 9.10
C ASN A 42 -4.96 -10.95 8.80
N GLY A 43 -5.00 -9.61 8.78
CA GLY A 43 -6.24 -8.83 8.74
C GLY A 43 -6.70 -8.42 10.13
N PHE A 44 -7.98 -8.66 10.45
CA PHE A 44 -8.57 -8.38 11.76
C PHE A 44 -9.43 -9.56 12.22
N PRO A 45 -9.53 -9.79 13.54
CA PRO A 45 -10.56 -10.67 14.10
C PRO A 45 -11.96 -10.16 13.75
N CYS A 46 -12.92 -11.08 13.62
CA CYS A 46 -14.33 -10.70 13.44
C CYS A 46 -14.94 -10.32 14.79
N LYS A 47 -15.86 -9.35 14.78
CA LYS A 47 -16.78 -9.11 15.88
C LYS A 47 -17.66 -10.35 16.10
N GLU A 48 -18.08 -10.56 17.34
CA GLU A 48 -19.14 -11.52 17.67
C GLU A 48 -20.43 -11.18 16.90
N GLU A 49 -21.10 -12.19 16.36
CA GLU A 49 -22.33 -12.02 15.54
C GLU A 49 -23.41 -11.23 16.28
N ALA A 50 -23.53 -11.42 17.60
CA ALA A 50 -24.48 -10.70 18.44
C ALA A 50 -24.25 -9.18 18.52
N ASN A 51 -23.04 -8.72 18.20
CA ASN A 51 -22.64 -7.31 18.23
C ASN A 51 -22.62 -6.66 16.83
N VAL A 52 -22.92 -7.43 15.78
CA VAL A 52 -23.02 -6.92 14.41
C VAL A 52 -24.36 -6.22 14.22
N THR A 53 -24.33 -5.02 13.67
CA THR A 53 -25.53 -4.21 13.41
C THR A 53 -25.54 -3.65 11.99
N GLU A 54 -26.68 -3.17 11.52
CA GLU A 54 -26.81 -2.49 10.22
C GLU A 54 -25.89 -1.26 10.08
N ALA A 55 -25.57 -0.61 11.20
CA ALA A 55 -24.66 0.52 11.24
C ALA A 55 -23.22 0.14 10.83
N ASP A 56 -22.81 -1.12 10.97
CA ASP A 56 -21.50 -1.60 10.54
C ASP A 56 -21.34 -1.67 9.01
N PHE A 57 -22.46 -1.65 8.28
CA PHE A 57 -22.50 -1.73 6.82
C PHE A 57 -22.77 -0.40 6.14
N PHE A 58 -23.17 0.61 6.91
CA PHE A 58 -23.51 1.93 6.39
C PHE A 58 -22.30 2.87 6.45
N PHE A 59 -21.92 3.44 5.30
CA PHE A 59 -20.86 4.45 5.22
C PHE A 59 -21.38 5.76 4.64
N SER A 60 -21.43 6.81 5.46
CA SER A 60 -21.84 8.17 5.07
C SER A 60 -20.68 9.17 4.99
N GLY A 61 -19.44 8.73 5.20
CA GLY A 61 -18.28 9.61 5.28
C GLY A 61 -18.02 10.43 4.01
N LEU A 62 -18.43 9.91 2.84
CA LEU A 62 -18.28 10.61 1.56
C LEU A 62 -19.38 11.65 1.29
N ALA A 63 -20.49 11.59 2.03
CA ALA A 63 -21.61 12.51 1.85
C ALA A 63 -21.41 13.85 2.56
N ASN A 64 -20.28 14.08 3.23
CA ASN A 64 -20.00 15.32 3.95
C ASN A 64 -19.43 16.40 3.01
N PRO A 65 -20.19 17.46 2.67
CA PRO A 65 -19.73 18.50 1.74
C PRO A 65 -18.77 19.51 2.37
N ALA A 66 -18.55 19.48 3.70
CA ALA A 66 -17.72 20.46 4.40
C ALA A 66 -16.22 20.29 4.09
N VAL A 67 -15.79 19.10 3.63
CA VAL A 67 -14.41 18.81 3.28
C VAL A 67 -14.38 18.20 1.88
N PRO A 68 -13.80 18.88 0.87
CA PRO A 68 -13.66 18.28 -0.45
C PRO A 68 -12.81 17.01 -0.37
N ALA A 69 -13.32 15.93 -0.95
CA ALA A 69 -12.58 14.67 -1.01
C ALA A 69 -11.28 14.87 -1.80
N ALA A 70 -10.13 14.57 -1.17
CA ALA A 70 -8.84 14.66 -1.84
C ALA A 70 -8.63 13.51 -2.85
N VAL A 71 -9.14 12.31 -2.54
CA VAL A 71 -9.03 11.09 -3.37
C VAL A 71 -10.23 10.18 -3.09
N ILE A 72 -10.80 9.57 -4.13
CA ILE A 72 -11.70 8.40 -4.06
C ILE A 72 -11.03 7.30 -4.88
N ALA A 73 -10.78 6.14 -4.27
CA ALA A 73 -10.14 5.02 -4.94
C ALA A 73 -10.78 3.70 -4.46
N GLY A 74 -10.87 2.73 -5.37
CA GLY A 74 -11.32 1.38 -5.10
C GLY A 74 -10.18 0.39 -5.36
N PHE A 75 -10.02 -0.58 -4.47
CA PHE A 75 -8.99 -1.61 -4.57
C PHE A 75 -9.64 -2.99 -4.35
N ASN A 76 -9.03 -4.03 -4.89
CA ASN A 76 -9.43 -5.43 -4.69
C ASN A 76 -8.79 -6.05 -3.43
N SER A 77 -8.30 -5.22 -2.52
CA SER A 77 -7.81 -5.61 -1.21
C SER A 77 -8.39 -4.69 -0.15
N GLN A 78 -8.72 -5.26 1.00
CA GLN A 78 -9.18 -4.60 2.21
C GLN A 78 -8.07 -3.77 2.86
N LEU A 79 -6.80 -4.14 2.61
CA LEU A 79 -5.61 -3.46 3.14
C LEU A 79 -4.62 -3.16 2.00
N PRO A 80 -5.02 -2.32 1.02
CA PRO A 80 -4.20 -2.09 -0.17
C PRO A 80 -2.89 -1.36 0.15
N GLY A 81 -2.86 -0.65 1.29
CA GLY A 81 -1.76 0.23 1.67
C GLY A 81 -1.61 1.42 0.73
N THR A 82 -0.80 2.40 1.13
CA THR A 82 -0.35 3.46 0.21
C THR A 82 1.12 3.72 0.47
N GLN A 83 1.90 3.87 -0.59
CA GLN A 83 3.33 4.17 -0.48
C GLN A 83 3.67 5.30 -1.43
N SER A 84 3.81 6.51 -0.89
CA SER A 84 4.29 7.65 -1.67
C SER A 84 5.78 7.46 -1.95
N ILE A 85 6.14 7.30 -3.22
CA ILE A 85 7.53 7.04 -3.65
C ILE A 85 8.48 8.11 -3.08
N ALA A 86 8.10 9.38 -3.21
CA ALA A 86 8.93 10.49 -2.77
C ALA A 86 9.12 10.49 -1.24
N ALA A 87 8.04 10.32 -0.46
CA ALA A 87 8.15 10.27 1.00
C ALA A 87 8.90 9.02 1.48
N THR A 88 8.68 7.87 0.84
CA THR A 88 9.33 6.60 1.20
C THR A 88 10.83 6.64 0.94
N LEU A 89 11.29 7.36 -0.08
CA LEU A 89 12.72 7.46 -0.40
C LEU A 89 13.42 8.57 0.38
N PHE A 90 12.77 9.73 0.53
CA PHE A 90 13.43 10.94 1.05
C PHE A 90 12.98 11.36 2.46
N ALA A 91 11.95 10.73 3.03
CA ALA A 91 11.43 11.03 4.37
C ALA A 91 11.20 9.76 5.22
N ALA A 92 11.76 8.60 4.82
CA ALA A 92 11.68 7.36 5.60
C ALA A 92 12.34 7.46 6.98
N THR A 93 11.89 6.60 7.90
CA THR A 93 12.47 6.42 9.22
C THR A 93 12.82 4.94 9.43
N PRO A 94 14.10 4.56 9.58
CA PRO A 94 15.30 5.42 9.47
C PRO A 94 15.52 5.95 8.04
N ALA A 95 16.28 7.04 7.91
CA ALA A 95 16.53 7.68 6.62
C ALA A 95 17.35 6.78 5.68
N VAL A 96 17.00 6.78 4.39
CA VAL A 96 17.80 6.12 3.36
C VAL A 96 19.17 6.83 3.27
N PRO A 97 20.29 6.08 3.30
CA PRO A 97 21.63 6.66 3.20
C PRO A 97 21.84 7.49 1.94
N ASP A 98 22.52 8.63 2.07
CA ASP A 98 22.73 9.57 0.97
C ASP A 98 23.50 8.93 -0.20
N ASN A 99 24.48 8.06 0.08
CA ASN A 99 25.25 7.38 -0.95
C ASN A 99 24.39 6.46 -1.83
N VAL A 100 23.31 5.88 -1.27
CA VAL A 100 22.37 5.06 -2.02
C VAL A 100 21.52 5.96 -2.92
N LEU A 101 21.01 7.07 -2.39
CA LEU A 101 20.18 8.00 -3.15
C LEU A 101 20.98 8.71 -4.26
N THR A 102 22.19 9.17 -3.99
CA THR A 102 23.04 9.80 -5.01
C THR A 102 23.43 8.82 -6.12
N LYS A 103 23.73 7.56 -5.77
CA LYS A 103 24.04 6.53 -6.76
C LYS A 103 22.82 6.11 -7.58
N ALA A 104 21.67 5.92 -6.95
CA ALA A 104 20.44 5.50 -7.60
C ALA A 104 19.90 6.56 -8.56
N PHE A 105 19.89 7.83 -8.13
CA PHE A 105 19.39 8.95 -8.92
C PHE A 105 20.45 9.65 -9.76
N GLN A 106 21.73 9.29 -9.61
CA GLN A 106 22.87 9.91 -10.30
C GLN A 106 22.95 11.44 -10.10
N ILE A 107 22.65 11.89 -8.88
CA ILE A 107 22.65 13.31 -8.48
C ILE A 107 23.62 13.57 -7.32
N GLY A 108 23.95 14.84 -7.09
CA GLY A 108 24.78 15.26 -5.98
C GLY A 108 24.10 15.15 -4.62
N THR A 109 24.91 15.09 -3.55
CA THR A 109 24.44 15.09 -2.17
C THR A 109 23.68 16.37 -1.81
N LYS A 110 24.05 17.51 -2.41
CA LYS A 110 23.36 18.78 -2.22
C LYS A 110 21.92 18.72 -2.74
N GLU A 111 21.71 18.12 -3.91
CA GLU A 111 20.39 17.92 -4.49
C GLU A 111 19.55 16.94 -3.66
N VAL A 112 20.13 15.81 -3.24
CA VAL A 112 19.46 14.86 -2.33
C VAL A 112 18.99 15.56 -1.05
N ASN A 113 19.86 16.32 -0.40
CA ASN A 113 19.52 17.04 0.84
C ASN A 113 18.48 18.14 0.61
N LYS A 114 18.50 18.80 -0.56
CA LYS A 114 17.45 19.74 -0.95
C LYS A 114 16.10 19.05 -1.11
N ILE A 115 16.04 17.83 -1.65
CA ILE A 115 14.80 17.07 -1.77
C ILE A 115 14.31 16.62 -0.38
N LYS A 116 15.20 16.05 0.44
CA LYS A 116 14.87 15.64 1.82
C LYS A 116 14.27 16.78 2.65
N THR A 117 14.88 17.97 2.58
CA THR A 117 14.38 19.14 3.32
C THR A 117 13.03 19.65 2.81
N LYS A 118 12.75 19.57 1.51
CA LYS A 118 11.45 19.95 0.94
C LYS A 118 10.32 18.99 1.29
N LEU A 119 10.65 17.71 1.49
CA LEU A 119 9.68 16.64 1.81
C LEU A 119 9.62 16.29 3.30
N ALA A 120 10.43 16.94 4.14
CA ALA A 120 10.40 16.73 5.57
C ALA A 120 8.98 17.00 6.12
N PRO A 121 8.47 16.14 7.03
CA PRO A 121 7.18 16.37 7.66
C PRO A 121 7.17 17.75 8.31
N LYS A 122 6.15 18.57 8.02
CA LYS A 122 5.93 19.80 8.77
C LYS A 122 5.61 19.40 10.21
N LYS A 123 6.36 19.92 11.18
CA LYS A 123 5.99 19.80 12.59
C LYS A 123 4.63 20.49 12.75
N SER A 124 3.62 19.70 13.13
CA SER A 124 2.34 20.21 13.62
C SER A 124 2.50 20.75 15.04
#